data_AF-A0A661JIN0-F1
#
_entry.id   AF-A0A661JIN0-F1
#
_cell.length_a   1.000
_cell.length_b   1.000
_cell.length_c   1.000
_cell.angle_alpha   90.00
_cell.angle_beta   90.00
_cell.angle_gamma   90.00
#
_symmetry.space_group_name_H-M   'P 1'
#
loop_
_entity.id
_entity.type
_entity.pdbx_description
1 polymer ?
#
loop_
_entity_poly.entity_id
_entity_poly.type
_entity_poly.pdbx_seq_one_letter_code
_entity_poly.pdbx_strand_id
1 'polypeptide(L)'
;MGRFELVSDFEPKGDQPQAIEKLCRWLSEGVRHQVLLGVTGSGKTFTMANVIARLNRPTLVISHNKTLAAQLYSEFKQLFPSNAVEFFVSYYDYYQPEAYIPETDTYIEKDTLINEEIDKLRHSATRSLLERRDVIIVASVSCIYGLGSPEDYAALKLPLRRGMRIRRSDILSILVEILYERNDYDFYRGTFRVR
;
A
#
# COMPACT_ATOMS: atom_id res chain seq x y z
N MET A 1 12.37 1.33 -14.93
CA MET A 1 11.86 0.01 -14.48
C MET A 1 12.53 -0.30 -13.16
N GLY A 2 11.77 -0.36 -12.06
CA GLY A 2 12.32 -0.65 -10.73
C GLY A 2 12.67 -2.13 -10.58
N ARG A 3 13.71 -2.43 -9.80
CA ARG A 3 14.14 -3.79 -9.44
C ARG A 3 14.09 -3.92 -7.93
N PHE A 4 13.55 -5.01 -7.41
CA PHE A 4 13.63 -5.31 -5.99
C PHE A 4 15.08 -5.58 -5.55
N GLU A 5 15.51 -4.90 -4.50
CA GLU A 5 16.83 -4.99 -3.88
C GLU A 5 16.65 -5.58 -2.48
N LEU A 6 16.80 -6.90 -2.37
CA LEU A 6 16.76 -7.61 -1.09
C LEU A 6 18.05 -7.36 -0.31
N VAL A 7 17.95 -6.78 0.87
CA VAL A 7 19.05 -6.51 1.80
C VAL A 7 18.91 -7.40 3.02
N SER A 8 19.92 -8.22 3.30
CA SER A 8 19.96 -9.07 4.50
C SER A 8 21.39 -9.56 4.76
N ASP A 9 21.75 -9.69 6.04
CA ASP A 9 22.99 -10.39 6.46
C ASP A 9 22.83 -11.92 6.45
N PHE A 10 21.61 -12.40 6.19
CA PHE A 10 21.28 -13.82 6.16
C PHE A 10 21.19 -14.33 4.72
N GLU A 11 21.68 -15.55 4.51
CA GLU A 11 21.43 -16.32 3.29
C GLU A 11 20.32 -17.35 3.54
N PRO A 12 19.56 -17.77 2.51
CA PRO A 12 18.58 -18.84 2.65
C PRO A 12 19.22 -20.14 3.16
N LYS A 13 18.67 -20.71 4.24
CA LYS A 13 19.19 -21.93 4.90
C LYS A 13 18.11 -23.01 5.05
N GLY A 14 18.54 -24.25 5.32
CA GLY A 14 17.64 -25.39 5.50
C GLY A 14 16.81 -25.64 4.25
N ASP A 15 15.49 -25.71 4.39
CA ASP A 15 14.56 -25.97 3.28
C ASP A 15 14.26 -24.71 2.43
N GLN A 16 14.69 -23.52 2.86
CA GLN A 16 14.38 -22.27 2.18
C GLN A 16 14.86 -22.22 0.72
N PRO A 17 16.11 -22.61 0.37
CA PRO A 17 16.58 -22.57 -1.02
C PRO A 17 15.68 -23.38 -1.97
N GLN A 18 15.32 -24.61 -1.57
CA GLN A 18 14.47 -25.49 -2.36
C GLN A 18 13.04 -24.93 -2.48
N ALA A 19 12.49 -24.37 -1.41
CA ALA A 19 11.17 -23.75 -1.43
C ALA A 19 11.13 -22.54 -2.37
N ILE A 20 12.13 -21.66 -2.30
CA ILE A 20 12.26 -20.48 -3.17
C ILE A 20 12.34 -20.93 -4.64
N GLU A 21 13.18 -21.92 -4.95
CA GLU A 21 13.34 -22.43 -6.31
C GLU A 21 12.05 -23.00 -6.87
N LYS A 22 11.35 -23.86 -6.12
CA LYS A 22 10.07 -24.46 -6.54
C LYS A 22 9.01 -23.39 -6.80
N LEU A 23 8.83 -22.44 -5.87
CA LEU A 23 7.86 -21.36 -6.02
C LEU A 23 8.15 -20.48 -7.24
N CYS A 24 9.42 -20.12 -7.45
CA CYS A 24 9.82 -19.31 -8.60
C CYS A 24 9.60 -20.04 -9.93
N ARG A 25 9.95 -21.33 -9.99
CA ARG A 25 9.72 -22.16 -11.17
C ARG A 25 8.23 -22.25 -11.50
N TRP A 26 7.40 -22.64 -10.55
CA TRP A 26 5.96 -22.78 -10.76
C TRP A 26 5.29 -21.46 -11.16
N LEU A 27 5.70 -20.33 -10.56
CA LEU A 27 5.20 -19.01 -10.96
C LEU A 27 5.62 -18.64 -12.38
N SER A 28 6.81 -19.07 -12.83
CA SER A 28 7.30 -18.84 -14.19
C SER A 28 6.60 -19.75 -15.21
N GLU A 29 6.17 -20.95 -14.80
CA GLU A 29 5.36 -21.90 -15.58
C GLU A 29 3.87 -21.52 -15.63
N GLY A 30 3.46 -20.45 -14.94
CA GLY A 30 2.06 -19.97 -14.94
C GLY A 30 1.13 -20.69 -13.96
N VAL A 31 1.67 -21.46 -13.01
CA VAL A 31 0.87 -22.11 -11.95
C VAL A 31 0.26 -21.03 -11.05
N ARG A 32 -1.07 -20.88 -11.12
CA ARG A 32 -1.82 -19.80 -10.46
C ARG A 32 -1.89 -19.92 -8.95
N HIS A 33 -2.06 -21.13 -8.42
CA HIS A 33 -2.27 -21.38 -6.99
C HIS A 33 -1.15 -22.27 -6.46
N GLN A 34 -0.46 -21.79 -5.43
CA GLN A 34 0.66 -22.46 -4.80
C GLN A 34 0.56 -22.29 -3.29
N VAL A 35 1.05 -23.29 -2.55
CA VAL A 35 1.02 -23.30 -1.08
C VAL A 35 2.44 -23.50 -0.56
N LEU A 36 2.93 -22.54 0.21
CA LEU A 36 4.14 -22.70 1.01
C LEU A 36 3.76 -23.29 2.37
N LEU A 37 3.90 -24.61 2.51
CA LEU A 37 3.69 -25.29 3.78
C LEU A 37 4.92 -25.13 4.68
N GLY A 38 4.97 -24.04 5.45
CA GLY A 38 6.10 -23.71 6.34
C GLY A 38 5.72 -23.74 7.82
N VAL A 39 6.49 -24.50 8.61
CA VAL A 39 6.34 -24.53 10.07
C VAL A 39 6.60 -23.15 10.70
N THR A 40 6.11 -22.92 11.91
CA THR A 40 6.39 -21.68 12.66
C THR A 40 7.91 -21.55 12.91
N GLY A 41 8.45 -20.34 12.78
CA GLY A 41 9.89 -20.08 12.93
C GLY A 41 10.76 -20.40 11.71
N SER A 42 10.22 -21.00 10.63
CA SER A 42 11.00 -21.34 9.43
C SER A 42 11.43 -20.16 8.54
N GLY A 43 11.12 -18.92 8.91
CA GLY A 43 11.47 -17.73 8.13
C GLY A 43 10.63 -17.53 6.87
N LYS A 44 9.31 -17.78 6.94
CA LYS A 44 8.38 -17.66 5.79
C LYS A 44 8.45 -16.29 5.08
N THR A 45 8.55 -15.20 5.84
CA THR A 45 8.68 -13.85 5.24
C THR A 45 9.95 -13.74 4.40
N PHE A 46 11.08 -14.24 4.91
CA PHE A 46 12.36 -14.21 4.19
C PHE A 46 12.34 -15.08 2.93
N THR A 47 11.72 -16.26 3.00
CA THR A 47 11.44 -17.11 1.82
C THR A 47 10.64 -16.33 0.77
N MET A 48 9.55 -15.68 1.17
CA MET A 48 8.73 -14.91 0.23
C MET A 48 9.44 -13.66 -0.29
N ALA A 49 10.27 -12.99 0.50
CA ALA A 49 11.09 -11.87 0.07
C ALA A 49 12.06 -12.29 -1.05
N ASN A 50 12.73 -13.44 -0.91
CA ASN A 50 13.57 -13.99 -1.98
C ASN A 50 12.77 -14.29 -3.26
N VAL A 51 11.56 -14.84 -3.14
CA VAL A 51 10.67 -15.08 -4.29
C VAL A 51 10.29 -13.77 -4.99
N ILE A 52 9.90 -12.74 -4.23
CA ILE A 52 9.55 -11.41 -4.76
C ILE A 52 10.74 -10.80 -5.49
N ALA A 53 11.93 -10.82 -4.87
CA ALA A 53 13.15 -10.28 -5.45
C ALA A 53 13.55 -10.98 -6.75
N ARG A 54 13.43 -12.32 -6.80
CA ARG A 54 13.80 -13.12 -7.97
C ARG A 54 12.83 -12.95 -9.14
N LEU A 55 11.53 -12.83 -8.88
CA LEU A 55 10.51 -12.69 -9.94
C LEU A 55 10.28 -11.25 -10.39
N ASN A 56 10.64 -10.28 -9.55
CA ASN A 56 10.54 -8.85 -9.82
C ASN A 56 9.14 -8.38 -10.26
N ARG A 57 8.11 -8.77 -9.49
CA ARG A 57 6.70 -8.44 -9.74
C ARG A 57 6.11 -7.62 -8.59
N PRO A 58 5.31 -6.57 -8.86
CA PRO A 58 4.53 -5.93 -7.80
C PRO A 58 3.73 -6.98 -7.03
N THR A 59 3.77 -6.91 -5.71
CA THR A 59 3.22 -7.97 -4.85
C THR A 59 2.26 -7.40 -3.83
N LEU A 60 1.08 -8.00 -3.72
CA LEU A 60 0.10 -7.74 -2.65
C LEU A 60 0.19 -8.87 -1.61
N VAL A 61 0.51 -8.52 -0.37
CA VAL A 61 0.53 -9.42 0.78
C VAL A 61 -0.72 -9.14 1.61
N ILE A 62 -1.64 -10.10 1.69
CA ILE A 62 -2.89 -9.95 2.45
C ILE A 62 -2.74 -10.61 3.81
N SER A 63 -3.03 -9.85 4.87
CA SER A 63 -3.05 -10.32 6.25
C SER A 63 -4.46 -10.20 6.84
N HIS A 64 -4.83 -11.17 7.66
CA HIS A 64 -6.17 -11.25 8.27
C HIS A 64 -6.38 -10.27 9.43
N ASN A 65 -5.33 -9.65 9.97
CA ASN A 65 -5.44 -8.67 11.06
C ASN A 65 -4.39 -7.55 10.95
N LYS A 66 -4.68 -6.39 11.57
CA LYS A 66 -3.82 -5.19 11.51
C LYS A 66 -2.44 -5.42 12.16
N THR A 67 -2.37 -6.19 13.25
CA THR A 67 -1.12 -6.44 13.99
C THR A 67 -0.10 -7.20 13.15
N LEU A 68 -0.50 -8.32 12.55
CA LEU A 68 0.35 -9.11 11.67
C LEU A 68 0.66 -8.34 10.37
N ALA A 69 -0.28 -7.55 9.85
CA ALA A 69 0.00 -6.68 8.71
C ALA A 69 1.12 -5.68 9.04
N ALA A 70 1.09 -5.05 10.22
CA ALA A 70 2.13 -4.11 10.64
C ALA A 70 3.49 -4.80 10.84
N GLN A 71 3.50 -6.01 11.39
CA GLN A 71 4.72 -6.83 11.52
C GLN A 71 5.33 -7.13 10.14
N LEU A 72 4.53 -7.65 9.21
CA LEU A 72 4.97 -7.95 7.84
C LEU A 72 5.45 -6.69 7.11
N TYR A 73 4.76 -5.57 7.26
CA TYR A 73 5.18 -4.29 6.70
C TYR A 73 6.56 -3.88 7.22
N SER A 74 6.81 -3.99 8.53
CA SER A 74 8.11 -3.70 9.13
C SER A 74 9.21 -4.63 8.61
N GLU A 75 8.95 -5.94 8.58
CA GLU A 75 9.89 -6.94 8.07
C GLU A 75 10.24 -6.70 6.60
N PHE A 76 9.25 -6.50 5.73
CA PHE A 76 9.48 -6.20 4.32
C PHE A 76 10.23 -4.88 4.13
N LYS A 77 9.95 -3.85 4.95
CA LYS A 77 10.63 -2.55 4.86
C LYS A 77 12.10 -2.63 5.26
N GLN A 78 12.45 -3.51 6.20
CA GLN A 78 13.85 -3.82 6.53
C GLN A 78 14.54 -4.61 5.41
N LEU A 79 13.83 -5.56 4.79
CA LEU A 79 14.37 -6.39 3.72
C LEU A 79 14.47 -5.65 2.37
N PHE A 80 13.67 -4.61 2.14
CA PHE A 80 13.63 -3.85 0.89
C PHE A 80 13.71 -2.33 1.12
N PRO A 81 14.79 -1.81 1.72
CA PRO A 81 14.90 -0.41 2.13
C PRO A 81 14.89 0.58 0.95
N SER A 82 15.30 0.13 -0.25
CA SER A 82 15.32 0.93 -1.49
C SER A 82 14.00 0.86 -2.29
N ASN A 83 13.10 -0.07 -1.96
CA ASN A 83 11.86 -0.30 -2.71
C ASN A 83 10.64 0.31 -2.03
N ALA A 84 9.52 0.40 -2.76
CA ALA A 84 8.27 0.89 -2.21
C ALA A 84 7.56 -0.23 -1.44
N VAL A 85 7.84 -0.32 -0.14
CA VAL A 85 7.05 -1.13 0.78
C VAL A 85 5.98 -0.23 1.40
N GLU A 86 4.72 -0.56 1.13
CA GLU A 86 3.55 0.27 1.41
C GLU A 86 2.55 -0.46 2.30
N PHE A 87 1.69 0.29 2.99
CA PHE A 87 0.75 -0.24 3.97
C PHE A 87 -0.69 0.16 3.63
N PHE A 88 -1.59 -0.81 3.54
CA PHE A 88 -2.97 -0.58 3.10
C PHE A 88 -4.00 -1.32 3.98
N VAL A 89 -4.43 -0.66 5.04
CA VAL A 89 -5.46 -1.18 5.96
C VAL A 89 -6.61 -0.17 6.11
N SER A 90 -7.66 -0.54 6.85
CA SER A 90 -8.70 0.43 7.22
C SER A 90 -8.07 1.59 7.98
N TYR A 91 -8.29 2.80 7.45
CA TYR A 91 -7.93 4.07 8.09
C TYR A 91 -8.87 4.50 9.20
N TYR A 92 -9.85 3.68 9.58
CA TYR A 92 -10.68 3.97 10.74
C TYR A 92 -10.04 3.39 12.00
N ASP A 93 -9.86 4.24 13.01
CA ASP A 93 -9.55 3.83 14.38
C ASP A 93 -10.82 3.32 15.07
N TYR A 94 -11.95 3.95 14.80
CA TYR A 94 -13.28 3.52 15.20
C TYR A 94 -14.25 3.60 14.02
N TYR A 95 -15.10 2.59 13.87
CA TYR A 95 -16.11 2.54 12.81
C TYR A 95 -17.36 1.83 13.29
N GLN A 96 -18.46 2.56 13.31
CA GLN A 96 -19.81 2.04 13.49
C GLN A 96 -20.57 2.19 12.17
N PRO A 97 -20.99 1.08 11.52
CA PRO A 97 -21.82 1.17 10.34
C PRO A 97 -23.20 1.72 10.70
N GLU A 98 -23.82 2.40 9.75
CA GLU A 98 -25.25 2.67 9.78
C GLU A 98 -26.02 1.34 9.76
N ALA A 99 -26.96 1.18 10.68
CA ALA A 99 -27.77 -0.03 10.76
C ALA A 99 -29.16 0.27 11.30
N TYR A 100 -30.11 -0.58 10.97
CA TYR A 100 -31.43 -0.58 11.59
C TYR A 100 -31.68 -1.97 12.18
N ILE A 101 -32.08 -2.02 13.45
CA ILE A 101 -32.39 -3.24 14.21
C ILE A 101 -33.92 -3.35 14.33
N PRO A 102 -34.57 -4.22 13.54
CA PRO A 102 -36.04 -4.31 13.52
C PRO A 102 -36.65 -4.78 14.84
N GLU A 103 -35.97 -5.68 15.56
CA GLU A 103 -36.49 -6.27 16.81
C GLU A 103 -36.70 -5.23 17.90
N THR A 104 -35.89 -4.16 17.90
CA THR A 104 -35.93 -3.09 18.89
C THR A 104 -36.37 -1.76 18.28
N ASP A 105 -36.79 -1.74 17.02
CA ASP A 105 -37.11 -0.52 16.26
C ASP A 105 -36.04 0.58 16.44
N THR A 106 -34.76 0.17 16.35
CA THR A 106 -33.63 1.04 16.67
C THR A 106 -32.82 1.35 15.42
N TYR A 107 -32.73 2.63 15.09
CA TYR A 107 -31.78 3.12 14.09
C TYR A 107 -30.45 3.50 14.76
N ILE A 108 -29.36 2.99 14.19
CA ILE A 108 -27.99 3.23 14.60
C ILE A 108 -27.34 4.11 13.52
N GLU A 109 -27.00 5.33 13.89
CA GLU A 109 -26.28 6.25 13.03
C GLU A 109 -24.85 5.79 12.77
N LYS A 110 -24.34 6.13 11.58
CA LYS A 110 -22.94 5.98 11.24
C LYS A 110 -22.09 6.91 12.11
N ASP A 111 -21.09 6.34 12.77
CA ASP A 111 -20.07 7.10 13.50
C ASP A 111 -18.67 6.56 13.17
N THR A 112 -17.71 7.45 12.95
CA THR A 112 -16.37 7.09 12.47
C THR A 112 -15.30 8.01 12.99
N LEU A 113 -14.15 7.44 13.33
CA LEU A 113 -12.92 8.17 13.64
C LEU A 113 -11.82 7.77 12.65
N ILE A 114 -11.31 8.73 11.89
CA ILE A 114 -10.28 8.52 10.87
C ILE A 114 -8.88 8.72 11.48
N ASN A 115 -7.96 7.86 11.08
CA ASN A 115 -6.53 7.93 11.36
C ASN A 115 -5.80 8.52 10.16
N GLU A 116 -5.34 9.76 10.30
CA GLU A 116 -4.65 10.53 9.26
C GLU A 116 -3.34 9.89 8.78
N GLU A 117 -2.63 9.17 9.66
CA GLU A 117 -1.39 8.49 9.27
C GLU A 117 -1.67 7.28 8.38
N ILE A 118 -2.71 6.50 8.70
CA ILE A 118 -3.10 5.36 7.86
C ILE A 118 -3.66 5.85 6.52
N ASP A 119 -4.44 6.93 6.52
CA ASP A 119 -4.89 7.55 5.27
C ASP A 119 -3.71 7.96 4.38
N LYS A 120 -2.67 8.56 4.97
CA LYS A 120 -1.44 8.93 4.26
C LYS A 120 -0.75 7.72 3.64
N LEU A 121 -0.68 6.62 4.38
CA LEU A 121 -0.08 5.37 3.89
C LEU A 121 -0.91 4.76 2.75
N ARG A 122 -2.24 4.84 2.81
CA ARG A 122 -3.12 4.39 1.71
C ARG A 122 -2.88 5.18 0.43
N HIS A 123 -2.77 6.51 0.53
CA HIS A 123 -2.43 7.36 -0.62
C HIS A 123 -1.01 7.09 -1.15
N SER A 124 -0.05 6.81 -0.27
CA SER A 124 1.30 6.39 -0.67
C SER A 124 1.25 5.09 -1.47
N ALA A 125 0.48 4.10 -1.01
CA ALA A 125 0.33 2.80 -1.68
C ALA A 125 -0.24 2.92 -3.09
N THR A 126 -1.34 3.66 -3.28
CA THR A 126 -1.97 3.85 -4.59
C THR A 126 -1.09 4.67 -5.53
N ARG A 127 -0.43 5.73 -5.02
CA ARG A 127 0.54 6.51 -5.80
C ARG A 127 1.70 5.64 -6.28
N SER A 128 2.30 4.85 -5.38
CA SER A 128 3.46 4.01 -5.69
C SER A 128 3.17 3.01 -6.82
N LEU A 129 1.97 2.41 -6.86
CA LEU A 129 1.56 1.54 -7.97
C LEU A 129 1.52 2.24 -9.33
N LEU A 130 1.23 3.53 -9.36
CA LEU A 130 1.16 4.30 -10.61
C LEU A 130 2.52 4.86 -11.05
N GLU A 131 3.50 4.94 -10.15
CA GLU A 131 4.79 5.57 -10.42
C GLU A 131 5.93 4.58 -10.63
N ARG A 132 5.87 3.39 -10.00
CA ARG A 132 6.95 2.40 -10.03
C ARG A 132 6.42 0.97 -9.99
N ARG A 133 7.31 0.01 -10.31
CA ARG A 133 6.95 -1.42 -10.46
C ARG A 133 7.43 -2.31 -9.31
N ASP A 134 8.40 -1.83 -8.55
CA ASP A 134 9.01 -2.48 -7.41
C ASP A 134 8.26 -2.08 -6.12
N VAL A 135 6.98 -2.48 -6.07
CA VAL A 135 6.04 -2.17 -5.00
C VAL A 135 5.59 -3.44 -4.28
N ILE A 136 5.69 -3.46 -2.96
CA ILE A 136 5.06 -4.46 -2.09
C ILE A 136 4.01 -3.72 -1.27
N ILE A 137 2.74 -4.14 -1.38
CA ILE A 137 1.68 -3.63 -0.51
C ILE A 137 1.35 -4.69 0.52
N VAL A 138 1.50 -4.36 1.79
CA VAL A 138 0.96 -5.18 2.88
C VAL A 138 -0.41 -4.65 3.27
N ALA A 139 -1.44 -5.47 3.09
CA ALA A 139 -2.83 -5.05 3.21
C ALA A 139 -3.66 -5.93 4.14
N SER A 140 -4.74 -5.36 4.68
CA SER A 140 -5.85 -6.15 5.21
C SER A 140 -6.89 -6.41 4.12
N VAL A 141 -8.03 -7.02 4.49
CA VAL A 141 -9.22 -7.11 3.61
C VAL A 141 -9.73 -5.76 3.11
N SER A 142 -9.21 -4.62 3.60
CA SER A 142 -9.48 -3.32 3.00
C SER A 142 -9.16 -3.28 1.49
N CYS A 143 -8.24 -4.12 0.99
CA CYS A 143 -7.88 -4.16 -0.44
C CYS A 143 -8.96 -4.72 -1.37
N ILE A 144 -10.06 -5.28 -0.83
CA ILE A 144 -11.21 -5.73 -1.63
C ILE A 144 -12.41 -4.78 -1.53
N TYR A 145 -12.30 -3.69 -0.77
CA TYR A 145 -13.34 -2.65 -0.70
C TYR A 145 -13.18 -1.64 -1.83
N GLY A 146 -14.29 -1.00 -2.19
CA GLY A 146 -14.35 -0.04 -3.29
C GLY A 146 -13.38 1.14 -3.12
N LEU A 147 -12.74 1.49 -4.23
CA LEU A 147 -11.97 2.71 -4.44
C LEU A 147 -12.45 3.35 -5.74
N GLY A 148 -12.14 4.64 -5.95
CA GLY A 148 -12.32 5.28 -7.26
C GLY A 148 -11.52 4.56 -8.36
N SER A 149 -11.87 4.82 -9.62
CA SER A 149 -11.17 4.17 -10.74
C SER A 149 -9.68 4.60 -10.76
N PRO A 150 -8.76 3.69 -11.12
CA PRO A 150 -7.35 4.05 -11.28
C PRO A 150 -7.14 5.17 -12.31
N GLU A 151 -7.96 5.21 -13.35
CA GLU A 151 -7.94 6.22 -14.41
C GLU A 151 -8.29 7.60 -13.86
N ASP A 152 -9.36 7.72 -13.08
CA ASP A 152 -9.76 8.97 -12.44
C ASP A 152 -8.68 9.44 -11.45
N TYR A 153 -8.17 8.52 -10.63
CA TYR A 153 -7.11 8.86 -9.68
C TYR A 153 -5.81 9.30 -10.39
N ALA A 154 -5.49 8.70 -11.54
CA ALA A 154 -4.36 9.13 -12.35
C ALA A 154 -4.58 10.50 -13.01
N ALA A 155 -5.82 10.86 -13.32
CA ALA A 155 -6.18 12.17 -13.86
C ALA A 155 -6.03 13.30 -12.82
N LEU A 156 -6.18 12.99 -11.53
CA LEU A 156 -6.01 13.94 -10.40
C LEU A 156 -4.53 14.28 -10.09
N LYS A 157 -3.63 14.16 -11.07
CA LYS A 157 -2.19 14.46 -10.93
C LYS A 157 -1.87 15.84 -11.50
N LEU A 158 -1.10 16.61 -10.74
CA LEU A 158 -0.47 17.84 -11.23
C LEU A 158 1.02 17.59 -11.54
N PRO A 159 1.40 17.26 -12.78
CA PRO A 159 2.79 17.05 -13.15
C PRO A 159 3.53 18.39 -13.21
N LEU A 160 4.53 18.58 -12.36
CA LEU A 160 5.41 19.74 -12.38
C LEU A 160 6.85 19.32 -12.70
N ARG A 161 7.51 20.06 -13.59
CA ARG A 161 8.91 19.83 -13.99
C ARG A 161 9.67 21.14 -14.07
N ARG A 162 10.97 21.12 -13.76
CA ARG A 162 11.84 22.30 -13.93
C ARG A 162 11.84 22.74 -15.40
N GLY A 163 11.61 24.01 -15.65
CA GLY A 163 11.52 24.59 -17.00
C GLY A 163 10.13 24.57 -17.64
N MET A 164 9.13 23.98 -16.98
CA MET A 164 7.74 24.02 -17.43
C MET A 164 7.18 25.44 -17.39
N ARG A 165 6.53 25.88 -18.47
CA ARG A 165 5.79 27.15 -18.53
C ARG A 165 4.34 26.89 -18.14
N ILE A 166 3.97 27.31 -16.94
CA ILE A 166 2.61 27.24 -16.40
C ILE A 166 2.39 28.48 -15.54
N ARG A 167 1.19 29.08 -15.60
CA ARG A 167 0.89 30.24 -14.76
C ARG A 167 0.68 29.77 -13.33
N ARG A 168 1.13 30.58 -12.37
CA ARG A 168 0.91 30.30 -10.95
C ARG A 168 -0.57 30.11 -10.63
N SER A 169 -1.45 30.92 -11.20
CA SER A 169 -2.91 30.81 -11.02
C SER A 169 -3.45 29.44 -11.42
N ASP A 170 -2.95 28.89 -12.54
CA ASP A 170 -3.40 27.60 -13.05
C ASP A 170 -3.00 26.46 -12.10
N ILE A 171 -1.80 26.52 -11.52
CA ILE A 171 -1.36 25.58 -10.47
C ILE A 171 -2.32 25.61 -9.28
N LEU A 172 -2.67 26.81 -8.80
CA LEU A 172 -3.55 26.96 -7.63
C LEU A 172 -4.96 26.44 -7.92
N SER A 173 -5.50 26.73 -9.11
CA SER A 173 -6.80 26.20 -9.55
C SER A 173 -6.80 24.68 -9.59
N ILE A 174 -5.78 24.07 -10.22
CA ILE A 174 -5.68 22.61 -10.30
C ILE A 174 -5.56 21.99 -8.91
N LEU A 175 -4.79 22.58 -7.99
CA LEU A 175 -4.68 22.09 -6.62
C LEU A 175 -6.05 22.04 -5.91
N VAL A 176 -6.88 23.06 -6.09
CA VAL A 176 -8.26 23.06 -5.55
C VAL A 176 -9.13 22.01 -6.23
N GLU A 177 -9.03 21.85 -7.55
CA GLU A 177 -9.77 20.81 -8.31
C GLU A 177 -9.44 19.39 -7.82
N ILE A 178 -8.18 19.13 -7.45
CA ILE A 178 -7.73 17.84 -6.90
C ILE A 178 -7.83 17.76 -5.37
N LEU A 179 -8.71 18.57 -4.77
CA LEU A 179 -9.11 18.54 -3.35
C LEU A 179 -8.03 19.00 -2.35
N TYR A 180 -7.07 19.82 -2.74
CA TYR A 180 -6.21 20.51 -1.77
C TYR A 180 -6.85 21.82 -1.30
N GLU A 181 -6.66 22.12 -0.03
CA GLU A 181 -7.17 23.33 0.61
C GLU A 181 -6.09 24.43 0.66
N ARG A 182 -6.47 25.69 0.41
CA ARG A 182 -5.55 26.80 0.64
C ARG A 182 -5.55 27.17 2.11
N ASN A 183 -4.40 27.06 2.77
CA ASN A 183 -4.23 27.52 4.15
C ASN A 183 -2.90 28.29 4.30
N ASP A 184 -3.02 29.62 4.40
CA ASP A 184 -1.85 30.50 4.49
C ASP A 184 -1.27 30.58 5.92
N TYR A 185 -2.02 30.13 6.93
CA TYR A 185 -1.63 30.15 8.35
C TYR A 185 -1.02 28.81 8.78
N ASP A 186 -1.80 27.72 8.69
CA ASP A 186 -1.42 26.38 9.12
C ASP A 186 -1.12 25.48 7.92
N PHE A 187 0.11 24.97 7.85
CA PHE A 187 0.56 24.15 6.72
C PHE A 187 0.66 22.68 7.12
N TYR A 188 -0.31 21.88 6.67
CA TYR A 188 -0.40 20.43 6.89
C TYR A 188 -0.72 19.67 5.60
N ARG A 189 -0.74 18.33 5.66
CA ARG A 189 -1.03 17.48 4.50
C ARG A 189 -2.40 17.83 3.90
N GLY A 190 -2.46 17.90 2.57
CA GLY A 190 -3.69 18.29 1.87
C GLY A 190 -3.87 19.80 1.75
N THR A 191 -2.91 20.61 2.22
CA THR A 191 -2.95 22.08 2.06
C THR A 191 -1.87 22.63 1.16
N PHE A 192 -2.09 23.83 0.60
CA PHE A 192 -1.07 24.64 -0.06
C PHE A 192 -1.15 26.11 0.38
N ARG A 193 -0.04 26.85 0.18
CA ARG A 193 0.05 28.28 0.47
C ARG A 193 0.91 29.03 -0.54
N VAL A 194 0.74 30.35 -0.59
CA VAL A 194 1.42 31.24 -1.53
C VAL A 194 2.27 32.24 -0.76
N ARG A 195 3.57 32.26 -1.05
CA ARG A 195 4.50 33.33 -0.63
C ARG A 195 5.05 34.07 -1.84
#